data_AF-A0A3N5T4E8-F1
#
_entry.id   AF-A0A3N5T4E8-F1
#
_cell.length_a   1.000
_cell.length_b   1.000
_cell.length_c   1.000
_cell.angle_alpha   90.00
_cell.angle_beta   90.00
_cell.angle_gamma   90.00
#
_symmetry.space_group_name_H-M   'P 1'
#
loop_
_entity.id
_entity.type
_entity.pdbx_description
1 polymer ?
#
loop_
_entity_poly.entity_id
_entity_poly.type
_entity_poly.pdbx_seq_one_letter_code
_entity_poly.pdbx_strand_id
1 'polypeptide(L)'
;MLEYVAIALMVVLSTVVALIAIGLGTIFGPKKHSEAKAMPYESGMNPYGEGTRRMPIRFYLVAVLFILFDNKQVLILTWAIVFHQLGLIG
;
A
#
# COMPACT_ATOMS: atom_id res chain seq x y z
N MET A 1 8.54 -16.36 20.16
CA MET A 1 7.06 -16.48 20.23
C MET A 1 6.40 -15.23 20.81
N LEU A 2 6.80 -14.75 21.99
CA LEU A 2 6.26 -13.50 22.55
C LEU A 2 6.46 -12.28 21.63
N GLU A 3 7.58 -12.21 20.91
CA GLU A 3 7.85 -11.14 19.92
C GLU A 3 6.80 -11.12 18.79
N TYR A 4 6.43 -12.29 18.24
CA TYR A 4 5.39 -12.37 17.21
C TYR A 4 4.02 -11.97 17.75
N VAL A 5 3.72 -12.33 19.00
CA VAL A 5 2.49 -11.87 19.69
C VAL A 5 2.51 -10.35 19.86
N ALA A 6 3.64 -9.77 20.26
CA ALA A 6 3.80 -8.32 20.38
C ALA A 6 3.61 -7.60 19.03
N ILE A 7 4.18 -8.12 17.95
CA ILE A 7 3.99 -7.59 16.59
C ILE A 7 2.50 -7.66 16.19
N ALA A 8 1.85 -8.81 16.41
CA ALA A 8 0.43 -8.96 16.10
C ALA A 8 -0.44 -7.97 16.89
N LEU A 9 -0.14 -7.78 18.18
CA LEU A 9 -0.82 -6.78 19.01
C LEU A 9 -0.60 -5.35 18.50
N MET A 10 0.60 -5.00 18.03
CA MET A 10 0.86 -3.70 17.43
C MET A 10 0.04 -3.46 16.15
N VAL A 11 -0.07 -4.47 15.28
CA VAL A 11 -0.90 -4.39 14.06
C VAL A 11 -2.38 -4.20 14.42
N VAL A 12 -2.89 -4.95 15.39
CA VAL A 12 -4.27 -4.80 15.86
C VAL A 12 -4.50 -3.41 16.46
N LEU A 13 -3.62 -2.97 17.36
CA LEU A 13 -3.75 -1.69 18.05
C LEU A 13 -3.70 -0.52 17.06
N SER A 14 -2.72 -0.50 16.15
CA SER A 14 -2.60 0.54 15.12
C SER A 14 -3.83 0.59 14.21
N THR A 15 -4.37 -0.57 13.82
CA THR A 15 -5.60 -0.66 13.03
C THR A 15 -6.80 -0.10 13.79
N VAL A 16 -6.96 -0.47 15.06
CA VAL A 16 -8.04 0.03 15.93
C VAL A 16 -7.94 1.54 16.08
N VAL A 17 -6.75 2.08 16.33
CA VAL A 17 -6.53 3.53 16.44
C VAL A 17 -6.88 4.25 15.13
N ALA A 18 -6.49 3.70 13.97
CA ALA A 18 -6.84 4.28 12.66
C ALA A 18 -8.38 4.29 12.44
N LEU A 19 -9.05 3.19 12.79
CA LEU A 19 -10.51 3.10 12.70
C LEU A 19 -11.22 4.06 13.66
N ILE A 20 -10.72 4.21 14.88
CA ILE A 20 -11.24 5.20 15.84
C ILE A 20 -11.06 6.61 15.27
N ALA A 21 -9.89 6.96 14.73
CA ALA A 21 -9.65 8.28 14.17
C ALA A 21 -10.61 8.61 13.01
N ILE A 22 -10.80 7.66 12.08
CA ILE A 22 -11.76 7.79 10.98
C ILE A 22 -13.20 7.87 11.52
N GLY A 23 -13.54 7.02 12.49
CA GLY A 23 -14.86 6.99 13.14
C GLY A 23 -15.19 8.31 13.83
N LEU A 24 -14.26 8.86 14.60
CA LEU A 24 -14.42 10.17 15.24
C LEU A 24 -14.61 11.27 14.19
N GLY A 25 -13.78 11.30 13.14
CA GLY A 25 -13.90 12.29 12.06
C GLY A 25 -15.25 12.25 11.34
N THR A 26 -15.78 11.05 11.12
CA THR A 26 -17.07 10.84 10.43
C THR A 26 -18.29 11.10 11.33
N ILE A 27 -18.21 10.81 12.63
CA ILE A 27 -19.31 11.03 13.59
C ILE A 27 -19.41 12.51 13.98
N PHE A 28 -18.28 13.15 14.31
CA PHE A 28 -18.26 14.52 14.83
C PHE A 28 -18.17 15.60 13.73
N GLY A 29 -17.93 15.22 12.47
CA GLY A 29 -17.84 16.15 11.35
C GLY A 29 -19.20 16.74 10.91
N PRO A 30 -19.27 18.01 10.46
CA PRO A 30 -20.49 18.60 9.92
C PRO A 30 -20.98 17.90 8.65
N LYS A 31 -22.19 17.33 8.68
CA LYS A 31 -22.78 16.57 7.55
C LYS A 31 -23.48 17.49 6.55
N LYS A 32 -22.72 18.35 5.86
CA LYS A 32 -23.24 19.26 4.82
C LYS A 32 -23.03 18.66 3.43
N HIS A 33 -23.89 17.71 3.05
CA HIS A 33 -23.92 17.11 1.72
C HIS A 33 -24.52 18.07 0.69
N SER A 34 -23.90 18.17 -0.48
CA SER A 34 -24.39 18.95 -1.62
C SER A 34 -23.81 18.31 -2.88
N GLU A 35 -24.58 18.30 -3.97
CA GLU A 35 -24.11 17.75 -5.25
C GLU A 35 -22.77 18.36 -5.66
N ALA A 36 -22.61 19.68 -5.52
CA ALA A 36 -21.38 20.38 -5.87
C ALA A 36 -20.14 19.92 -5.07
N LYS A 37 -20.32 19.46 -3.82
CA LYS A 37 -19.23 18.91 -2.99
C LYS A 37 -18.89 17.46 -3.32
N ALA A 38 -19.82 16.75 -3.95
CA ALA A 38 -19.63 15.37 -4.38
C ALA A 38 -19.10 15.28 -5.82
N MET A 39 -19.07 16.39 -6.56
CA MET A 39 -18.49 16.43 -7.91
C MET A 39 -16.97 16.25 -7.88
N PRO A 40 -16.39 15.52 -8.86
CA PRO A 40 -14.95 15.48 -9.05
C PRO A 40 -14.35 16.88 -9.23
N TYR A 41 -13.13 17.07 -8.73
CA TYR A 41 -12.44 18.35 -8.81
C TYR A 41 -11.93 18.61 -10.24
N GLU A 42 -12.43 19.68 -10.87
CA GLU A 42 -11.96 20.19 -12.17
C GLU A 42 -11.87 21.73 -12.12
N SER A 43 -11.21 22.28 -11.08
CA SER A 43 -10.99 23.73 -10.89
C SER A 43 -12.26 24.61 -11.00
N GLY A 44 -13.40 24.10 -10.51
CA GLY A 44 -14.69 24.80 -10.53
C GLY A 44 -15.53 24.57 -11.80
N MET A 45 -15.02 23.80 -12.76
CA MET A 45 -15.74 23.38 -13.95
C MET A 45 -16.41 22.02 -13.75
N ASN A 46 -17.42 21.73 -14.56
CA ASN A 46 -17.98 20.38 -14.63
C ASN A 46 -16.96 19.47 -15.34
N PRO A 47 -16.60 18.31 -14.76
CA PRO A 47 -15.67 17.37 -15.38
C PRO A 47 -16.13 16.98 -16.78
N TYR A 48 -15.21 17.01 -17.74
CA TYR A 48 -15.50 16.70 -19.14
C TYR A 48 -14.77 15.44 -19.59
N GLY A 49 -15.52 14.53 -20.21
CA GLY A 49 -15.01 13.27 -20.78
C GLY A 49 -14.93 12.13 -19.78
N GLU A 50 -14.41 11.00 -20.25
CA GLU A 50 -14.19 9.82 -19.41
C GLU A 50 -13.02 10.08 -18.43
N GLY A 51 -13.26 9.90 -17.13
CA GLY A 51 -12.25 10.04 -16.07
C GLY A 51 -11.15 8.97 -16.10
N THR A 52 -11.28 7.98 -16.99
CA THR A 52 -10.30 6.93 -17.19
C THR A 52 -9.55 7.14 -18.50
N ARG A 53 -8.23 7.24 -18.42
CA ARG A 53 -7.35 7.22 -19.60
C ARG A 53 -6.49 5.96 -19.59
N ARG A 54 -6.04 5.56 -20.78
CA ARG A 54 -5.06 4.48 -20.91
C ARG A 54 -3.82 4.84 -20.11
N MET A 55 -3.55 4.09 -19.05
CA MET A 55 -2.32 4.25 -18.28
C MET A 55 -1.13 3.83 -19.15
N PRO A 56 -0.04 4.60 -19.18
CA PRO A 56 1.16 4.23 -19.94
C PRO A 56 1.71 2.85 -19.52
N ILE A 57 2.13 2.04 -20.50
CA ILE A 57 2.65 0.68 -20.29
C ILE A 57 3.88 0.63 -19.35
N ARG A 58 4.59 1.74 -19.18
CA ARG A 58 5.75 1.84 -18.29
C ARG A 58 5.47 1.39 -16.85
N PHE A 59 4.25 1.62 -16.33
CA PHE A 59 3.89 1.18 -14.98
C PHE A 59 3.78 -0.34 -14.88
N TYR A 60 3.28 -0.99 -15.93
CA TYR A 60 3.26 -2.45 -16.03
C TYR A 60 4.68 -3.02 -16.11
N LEU A 61 5.56 -2.43 -16.92
CA LEU A 61 6.95 -2.87 -17.00
C LEU A 61 7.67 -2.77 -15.65
N VAL A 62 7.46 -1.69 -14.90
CA VAL A 62 8.01 -1.55 -13.54
C VAL A 62 7.46 -2.63 -12.60
N ALA A 63 6.15 -2.93 -12.66
CA ALA A 63 5.55 -3.97 -11.83
C ALA A 63 6.09 -5.37 -12.14
N VAL A 64 6.22 -5.73 -13.42
CA VAL A 64 6.78 -7.03 -13.84
C VAL A 64 8.24 -7.15 -13.42
N LEU A 65 9.04 -6.10 -13.65
CA LEU A 65 10.43 -6.07 -13.20
C LEU A 65 10.53 -6.21 -11.68
N PHE A 66 9.70 -5.49 -10.90
CA PHE A 66 9.66 -5.60 -9.45
C PHE A 66 9.38 -7.04 -9.00
N ILE A 67 8.35 -7.68 -9.56
CA ILE A 67 8.01 -9.08 -9.23
C ILE A 67 9.16 -10.04 -9.55
N LEU A 68 9.83 -9.86 -10.70
CA LEU A 68 10.95 -10.71 -11.10
C LEU A 68 12.16 -10.51 -10.17
N PHE A 69 12.49 -9.27 -9.81
CA PHE A 69 13.61 -8.97 -8.92
C PHE A 69 13.34 -9.37 -7.47
N ASP A 70 12.12 -9.17 -6.97
CA ASP A 70 11.72 -9.54 -5.61
C ASP A 70 11.79 -11.06 -5.40
N ASN A 71 11.26 -11.84 -6.36
CA ASN A 71 11.41 -13.30 -6.33
C ASN A 71 12.88 -13.75 -6.34
N LYS A 72 13.73 -13.06 -7.11
CA LYS A 72 15.17 -13.34 -7.12
C LYS A 72 15.82 -12.98 -5.79
N GLN A 73 15.39 -11.92 -5.12
CA GLN A 73 15.93 -11.48 -3.84
C GLN A 73 15.69 -12.51 -2.74
N VAL A 74 14.54 -13.18 -2.70
CA VAL A 74 14.27 -14.26 -1.75
C VAL A 74 15.30 -15.40 -1.88
N LEU A 75 15.68 -15.76 -3.12
CA LEU A 75 16.70 -16.77 -3.38
C LEU A 75 18.09 -16.32 -2.92
N ILE A 76 18.45 -15.06 -3.22
CA ILE A 76 19.74 -14.48 -2.78
C ILE A 76 19.83 -14.42 -1.27
N LEU A 77 18.76 -14.02 -0.57
CA LEU A 77 18.71 -13.95 0.89
C LEU A 77 18.88 -15.35 1.52
N THR A 78 18.21 -16.36 0.96
CA THR A 78 18.35 -17.74 1.44
C THR A 78 19.79 -18.22 1.32
N TRP A 79 20.43 -17.97 0.17
CA TRP A 79 21.85 -18.27 -0.02
C TRP A 79 22.76 -17.47 0.94
N ALA A 80 22.48 -16.18 1.13
CA ALA A 80 23.28 -15.30 1.99
C ALA A 80 23.28 -15.77 3.46
N ILE A 81 22.16 -16.29 3.97
CA ILE A 81 22.04 -16.80 5.35
C ILE A 81 22.97 -18.01 5.57
N VAL A 82 23.12 -18.88 4.57
CA VAL A 82 23.94 -20.10 4.68
C VAL A 82 25.34 -19.94 4.09
N PHE A 83 25.67 -18.79 3.50
CA PHE A 83 26.91 -18.56 2.75
C PHE A 83 28.19 -18.91 3.54
N HIS A 84 28.22 -18.61 4.84
CA HIS A 84 29.36 -18.97 5.70
C HIS A 84 29.58 -20.47 5.87
N GLN A 85 28.56 -21.30 5.65
CA GLN A 85 28.65 -22.77 5.74
C GLN A 85 29.09 -23.42 4.42
N LEU A 86 28.98 -22.68 3.31
CA LEU A 86 29.24 -23.15 1.94
C LEU A 86 30.71 -22.91 1.50
N GLY A 87 31.49 -22.10 2.23
CA GLY A 87 32.87 -21.80 1.82
C GLY A 87 32.96 -21.12 0.44
N LEU A 88 34.16 -21.11 -0.17
CA LEU A 88 34.43 -20.33 -1.39
C LEU A 88 33.89 -20.95 -2.70
N ILE A 89 33.52 -22.23 -2.69
CA ILE A 89 33.12 -22.98 -3.88
C ILE A 89 31.63 -23.42 -3.80
N GLY A 90 31.02 -23.34 -2.61
CA GLY A 90 29.73 -23.96 -2.32
C GLY A 90 29.87 -25.09 -1.31
#